data_AF-A0A355FSQ1-F1
#
_entry.id   AF-A0A355FSQ1-F1
#
_cell.length_a   1.000
_cell.length_b   1.000
_cell.length_c   1.000
_cell.angle_alpha   90.00
_cell.angle_beta   90.00
_cell.angle_gamma   90.00
#
_symmetry.space_group_name_H-M   'P 1'
#
loop_
_entity.id
_entity.type
_entity.pdbx_description
1 polymer ?
#
loop_
_entity_poly.entity_id
_entity_poly.type
_entity_poly.pdbx_seq_one_letter_code
_entity_poly.pdbx_strand_id
1 'polypeptide(L)'
;MKTHPSTSRTLVIVALALGTVFAGCKPETHGELGEAFDKVKGLVGTWELQAFTQQDLNSPVKETRDLSMFYLDGIVTPLQLTFNEDLTYDIAIEMGKNYFGEGGTWSFDDDLYPTYLELMTDGDSLVYNLGGMVREFDQS
;
A
#
# COMPACT_ATOMS: atom_id res chain seq x y z
N MET A 1 23.45 -50.52 41.23
CA MET A 1 23.74 -49.24 41.92
C MET A 1 22.80 -48.17 41.38
N LYS A 2 21.78 -47.77 42.15
CA LYS A 2 20.92 -46.62 41.81
C LYS A 2 21.52 -45.38 42.47
N THR A 3 22.18 -44.54 41.69
CA THR A 3 22.69 -43.24 42.14
C THR A 3 21.51 -42.32 42.43
N HIS A 4 21.23 -42.03 43.70
CA HIS A 4 20.29 -40.99 44.08
C HIS A 4 20.90 -39.63 43.75
N PRO A 5 20.25 -38.78 42.93
CA PRO A 5 20.71 -37.41 42.76
C PRO A 5 20.57 -36.68 44.11
N SER A 6 21.66 -36.05 44.54
CA SER A 6 21.73 -35.25 45.77
C SER A 6 20.65 -34.15 45.74
N THR A 7 19.77 -34.16 46.74
CA THR A 7 18.64 -33.24 46.95
C THR A 7 19.04 -31.77 46.87
N SER A 8 20.30 -31.45 47.17
CA SER A 8 20.89 -30.10 47.09
C SER A 8 21.06 -29.60 45.65
N ARG A 9 21.39 -30.47 44.69
CA ARG A 9 21.54 -30.08 43.27
C ARG A 9 20.21 -29.75 42.61
N THR A 10 19.14 -30.47 42.96
CA THR A 10 17.79 -30.23 42.45
C THR A 10 17.25 -28.87 42.92
N LEU A 11 17.51 -28.50 44.17
CA LEU A 11 17.13 -27.20 44.73
C LEU A 11 17.79 -26.01 44.01
N VAL A 12 19.07 -26.12 43.65
CA VAL A 12 19.79 -25.06 42.93
C VAL A 12 19.25 -24.88 41.51
N ILE A 13 18.94 -25.97 40.81
CA ILE A 13 18.39 -25.92 39.45
C ILE A 13 16.99 -25.30 39.45
N VAL A 14 16.15 -25.65 40.43
CA VAL A 14 14.80 -25.08 40.57
C VAL A 14 14.87 -23.58 40.92
N ALA A 15 15.79 -23.18 41.80
CA ALA A 15 15.99 -21.77 42.13
C ALA A 15 16.49 -20.95 40.93
N LEU A 16 17.39 -21.51 40.11
CA LEU A 16 17.90 -20.85 38.91
C LEU A 16 16.82 -20.73 37.82
N ALA A 17 15.97 -21.75 37.66
CA ALA A 17 14.86 -21.75 36.72
C ALA A 17 13.74 -20.76 37.11
N LEU A 18 13.49 -20.56 38.41
CA LEU A 18 12.52 -19.56 38.89
C LEU A 18 13.03 -18.12 38.70
N GLY A 19 14.34 -17.89 38.81
CA GLY A 19 14.94 -16.57 38.63
C GLY A 19 14.87 -16.03 37.19
N THR A 20 14.88 -16.90 36.18
CA THR A 20 14.82 -16.48 34.77
C THR A 20 13.42 -16.09 34.31
N VAL A 21 12.36 -16.52 35.00
CA VAL A 21 10.96 -16.19 34.65
C VAL A 21 10.63 -14.73 35.00
N PHE A 22 11.20 -14.20 36.09
CA PHE A 22 10.96 -12.81 36.53
C PHE A 22 11.85 -11.78 35.85
N ALA A 23 13.01 -12.18 35.33
CA ALA A 23 13.93 -11.29 34.61
C ALA A 23 13.69 -11.27 33.08
N GLY A 24 12.81 -12.12 32.56
CA GLY A 24 12.55 -12.27 31.13
C GLY A 24 11.44 -11.37 30.55
N CYS A 25 10.73 -10.59 31.38
CA CYS A 25 9.72 -9.66 30.89
C CYS A 25 10.41 -8.44 30.29
N LYS A 26 10.47 -8.38 28.95
CA LYS A 26 10.80 -7.13 28.23
C LYS A 26 9.84 -6.05 28.75
N PRO A 27 10.32 -4.84 29.12
CA PRO A 27 9.43 -3.75 29.49
C PRO A 27 8.42 -3.54 28.36
N GLU A 28 7.14 -3.53 28.71
CA GLU A 28 6.06 -3.26 27.76
C GLU A 28 6.36 -1.92 27.08
N THR A 29 6.26 -1.87 25.76
CA THR A 29 6.44 -0.61 25.03
C THR A 29 5.25 0.29 25.36
N HIS A 30 5.47 1.25 26.26
CA HIS A 30 4.50 2.28 26.59
C HIS A 30 4.76 3.51 25.73
N GLY A 31 3.76 3.89 24.94
CA GLY A 31 3.74 5.06 24.09
C GLY A 31 2.46 5.07 23.27
N GLU A 32 1.92 6.26 23.01
CA GLU A 32 0.80 6.38 22.06
C GLU A 32 1.34 6.29 20.64
N LEU A 33 0.68 5.50 19.79
CA LEU A 33 1.10 5.27 18.40
C LEU A 33 0.88 6.49 17.49
N GLY A 34 0.38 7.60 18.04
CA GLY A 34 -0.10 8.76 17.30
C GLY A 34 -1.46 8.53 16.66
N GLU A 35 -1.98 9.57 16.01
CA GLU A 35 -3.19 9.48 15.20
C GLU A 35 -2.85 8.81 13.85
N ALA A 36 -3.74 7.94 13.38
CA ALA A 36 -3.60 7.37 12.05
C ALA A 36 -3.78 8.47 11.00
N PHE A 37 -2.93 8.49 9.98
CA PHE A 37 -3.08 9.45 8.89
C PHE A 37 -4.35 9.14 8.07
N ASP A 38 -4.90 10.19 7.46
CA ASP A 38 -6.05 10.10 6.58
C ASP A 38 -5.62 9.52 5.22
N LYS A 39 -6.16 8.34 4.88
CA LYS A 39 -5.82 7.63 3.65
C LYS A 39 -6.48 8.25 2.42
N VAL A 40 -7.61 8.94 2.59
CA VAL A 40 -8.35 9.60 1.51
C VAL A 40 -7.57 10.79 1.00
N LYS A 41 -7.06 11.61 1.92
CA LYS A 41 -6.29 12.81 1.56
C LYS A 41 -4.99 12.51 0.83
N GLY A 42 -4.39 11.35 1.05
CA GLY A 42 -3.17 10.94 0.37
C GLY A 42 -3.31 10.75 -1.14
N LEU A 43 -4.53 10.54 -1.66
CA LEU A 43 -4.78 10.41 -3.10
C LEU A 43 -5.11 11.74 -3.79
N VAL A 44 -5.62 12.72 -3.04
CA VAL A 44 -6.03 14.03 -3.58
C VAL A 44 -4.84 14.72 -4.25
N GLY A 45 -5.08 15.25 -5.45
CA GLY A 45 -4.06 15.94 -6.25
C GLY A 45 -4.04 15.48 -7.70
N THR A 46 -3.07 16.02 -8.45
CA THR A 46 -2.88 15.71 -9.87
C THR A 46 -1.75 14.70 -10.06
N TRP A 47 -2.09 13.58 -10.67
CA TRP A 47 -1.21 12.46 -10.99
C TRP A 47 -0.88 12.49 -12.47
N GLU A 48 0.41 12.53 -12.81
CA GLU A 48 0.87 12.54 -14.19
C GLU A 48 1.50 11.20 -14.57
N LEU A 49 1.12 10.69 -15.74
CA LEU A 49 1.69 9.46 -16.29
C LEU A 49 3.18 9.63 -16.58
N GLN A 50 4.02 8.80 -15.96
CA GLN A 50 5.49 8.83 -16.14
C GLN A 50 6.04 7.69 -16.99
N ALA A 51 5.30 6.59 -17.14
CA ALA A 51 5.70 5.44 -17.95
C ALA A 51 4.47 4.59 -18.30
N PHE A 52 4.52 3.89 -19.42
CA PHE A 52 3.51 2.91 -19.81
C PHE A 52 4.19 1.63 -20.30
N THR A 53 3.96 0.53 -19.60
CA THR A 53 4.48 -0.79 -19.98
C THR A 53 3.34 -1.78 -20.14
N GLN A 54 3.53 -2.77 -21.01
CA GLN A 54 2.57 -3.84 -21.24
C GLN A 54 3.26 -5.19 -21.03
N GLN A 55 2.64 -6.04 -20.21
CA GLN A 55 3.10 -7.41 -19.97
C GLN A 55 2.15 -8.41 -20.63
N ASP A 56 2.72 -9.40 -21.32
CA ASP A 56 1.96 -10.54 -21.83
C ASP A 56 1.84 -11.62 -20.75
N LEU A 57 0.66 -11.72 -20.14
CA LEU A 57 0.37 -12.69 -19.09
C LEU A 57 0.25 -14.13 -19.60
N ASN A 58 0.05 -14.33 -20.91
CA ASN A 58 -0.05 -15.67 -21.51
C ASN A 58 1.32 -16.25 -21.88
N SER A 59 2.34 -15.40 -21.99
CA SER A 59 3.72 -15.82 -22.24
C SER A 59 4.29 -16.52 -20.99
N PRO A 60 4.92 -17.70 -21.13
CA PRO A 60 5.60 -18.37 -20.00
C PRO A 60 6.69 -17.52 -19.37
N VAL A 61 7.31 -16.64 -20.15
CA VAL A 61 8.42 -15.77 -19.70
C VAL A 61 7.90 -14.42 -19.17
N LYS A 62 6.62 -14.11 -19.37
CA LYS A 62 5.96 -12.85 -18.95
C LYS A 62 6.73 -11.61 -19.42
N GLU A 63 7.09 -11.61 -20.69
CA GLU A 63 7.79 -10.52 -21.36
C GLU A 63 7.05 -9.19 -21.14
N THR A 64 7.81 -8.15 -20.80
CA THR A 64 7.30 -6.78 -20.58
C THR A 64 7.91 -5.86 -21.63
N ARG A 65 7.06 -5.06 -22.27
CA ARG A 65 7.48 -4.07 -23.27
C ARG A 65 7.19 -2.68 -22.76
N ASP A 66 8.18 -1.81 -22.90
CA ASP A 66 7.98 -0.38 -22.71
C ASP A 66 7.34 0.21 -23.97
N LEU A 67 6.19 0.85 -23.78
CA LEU A 67 5.37 1.48 -24.79
C LEU A 67 5.12 2.96 -24.44
N SER A 68 5.96 3.54 -23.57
CA SER A 68 5.85 4.93 -23.12
C SER A 68 5.88 5.93 -24.27
N MET A 69 6.54 5.61 -25.39
CA MET A 69 6.58 6.44 -26.60
C MET A 69 5.20 6.78 -27.20
N PHE A 70 4.15 6.02 -26.88
CA PHE A 70 2.79 6.30 -27.31
C PHE A 70 2.03 7.26 -26.38
N TYR A 71 2.63 7.62 -25.25
CA TYR A 71 2.05 8.45 -24.20
C TYR A 71 2.94 9.64 -23.82
N LEU A 72 4.25 9.55 -24.06
CA LEU A 72 5.27 10.52 -23.70
C LEU A 72 6.13 10.84 -24.92
N ASP A 73 5.86 11.97 -25.58
CA ASP A 73 6.65 12.48 -26.72
C ASP A 73 7.54 13.67 -26.33
N GLY A 74 7.37 14.20 -25.12
CA GLY A 74 8.07 15.38 -24.61
C GLY A 74 7.60 16.71 -25.22
N ILE A 75 6.48 16.70 -25.95
CA ILE A 75 5.90 17.86 -26.64
C ILE A 75 4.55 18.21 -26.03
N VAL A 76 3.65 17.22 -25.93
CA VAL A 76 2.32 17.42 -25.35
C VAL A 76 2.30 17.07 -23.86
N THR A 77 1.29 17.58 -23.15
CA THR A 77 1.08 17.24 -21.74
C THR A 77 0.78 15.73 -21.64
N PRO A 78 1.51 14.97 -20.79
CA PRO A 78 1.15 13.59 -20.51
C PRO A 78 -0.26 13.45 -19.93
N LEU A 79 -0.78 12.23 -19.93
CA LEU A 79 -2.06 11.94 -19.27
C LEU A 79 -2.00 12.35 -17.80
N GLN A 80 -2.98 13.17 -17.38
CA GLN A 80 -3.15 13.60 -15.99
C GLN A 80 -4.50 13.14 -15.45
N LEU A 81 -4.51 12.58 -14.23
CA LEU A 81 -5.71 12.37 -13.42
C LEU A 81 -5.69 13.34 -12.25
N THR A 82 -6.77 14.05 -12.02
CA THR A 82 -6.91 14.91 -10.84
C THR A 82 -7.99 14.34 -9.93
N PHE A 83 -7.63 13.98 -8.70
CA PHE A 83 -8.56 13.58 -7.65
C PHE A 83 -8.86 14.77 -6.76
N ASN A 84 -10.12 15.21 -6.73
CA ASN A 84 -10.57 16.36 -5.97
C ASN A 84 -11.02 15.96 -4.55
N GLU A 85 -10.98 16.91 -3.62
CA GLU A 85 -11.41 16.72 -2.23
C GLU A 85 -12.91 16.40 -2.10
N ASP A 86 -13.73 16.76 -3.10
CA ASP A 86 -15.17 16.51 -3.14
C ASP A 86 -15.55 15.14 -3.72
N LEU A 87 -14.58 14.24 -3.83
CA LEU A 87 -14.70 12.88 -4.38
C LEU A 87 -15.04 12.86 -5.88
N THR A 88 -14.79 13.95 -6.60
CA THR A 88 -14.79 13.95 -8.06
C THR A 88 -13.39 13.73 -8.62
N TYR A 89 -13.31 13.23 -9.85
CA TYR A 89 -12.04 13.12 -10.57
C TYR A 89 -12.17 13.56 -12.02
N ASP A 90 -11.09 14.16 -12.52
CA ASP A 90 -10.98 14.68 -13.88
C ASP A 90 -9.81 14.02 -14.61
N ILE A 91 -9.92 13.92 -15.93
CA ILE A 91 -8.87 13.37 -16.80
C ILE A 91 -8.52 14.39 -17.89
N ALA A 92 -7.22 14.63 -18.06
CA ALA A 92 -6.69 15.34 -19.22
C ALA A 92 -5.75 14.41 -19.99
N ILE A 93 -5.97 14.28 -21.30
CA ILE A 93 -5.15 13.45 -22.18
C ILE A 93 -5.10 14.07 -23.58
N GLU A 94 -3.90 14.23 -24.11
CA GLU A 94 -3.70 14.70 -25.49
C GLU A 94 -3.20 13.58 -26.42
N MET A 95 -2.55 12.55 -25.86
CA MET A 95 -1.94 11.47 -26.61
C MET A 95 -2.11 10.11 -25.90
N GLY A 96 -2.19 9.06 -26.71
CA GLY A 96 -2.33 7.69 -26.24
C GLY A 96 -3.79 7.27 -26.08
N LYS A 97 -4.00 6.07 -25.50
CA LYS A 97 -5.34 5.57 -25.21
C LYS A 97 -5.75 5.94 -23.79
N ASN A 98 -6.94 6.51 -23.65
CA ASN A 98 -7.55 6.72 -22.35
C ASN A 98 -8.16 5.41 -21.82
N TYR A 99 -7.78 5.03 -20.60
CA TYR A 99 -8.30 3.85 -19.89
C TYR A 99 -9.11 4.20 -18.63
N PHE A 100 -9.30 5.49 -18.33
CA PHE A 100 -9.84 5.97 -17.06
C PHE A 100 -11.24 6.61 -17.18
N GLY A 101 -11.79 6.68 -18.39
CA GLY A 101 -13.11 7.28 -18.67
C GLY A 101 -13.02 8.78 -19.00
N GLU A 102 -14.12 9.52 -18.84
CA GLU A 102 -14.16 10.97 -19.11
C GLU A 102 -14.13 11.83 -17.82
N GLY A 103 -13.94 11.20 -16.66
CA GLY A 103 -14.10 11.81 -15.35
C GLY A 103 -15.41 11.38 -14.68
N GLY A 104 -15.57 11.69 -13.40
CA GLY A 104 -16.71 11.25 -12.60
C GLY A 104 -16.46 11.34 -11.11
N THR A 105 -16.88 10.33 -10.36
CA THR A 105 -16.62 10.23 -8.91
C THR A 105 -15.64 9.10 -8.60
N TRP A 106 -14.87 9.24 -7.53
CA TRP A 106 -13.96 8.21 -7.05
C TRP A 106 -14.22 7.87 -5.59
N SER A 107 -13.90 6.65 -5.21
CA SER A 107 -13.94 6.19 -3.83
C SER A 107 -12.99 5.01 -3.61
N PHE A 108 -12.76 4.67 -2.35
CA PHE A 108 -12.21 3.38 -1.99
C PHE A 108 -13.31 2.37 -1.65
N ASP A 109 -12.95 1.09 -1.65
CA ASP A 109 -13.80 0.04 -1.09
C ASP A 109 -13.97 0.18 0.43
N ASP A 110 -12.93 0.66 1.12
CA ASP A 110 -12.93 0.97 2.55
C ASP A 110 -11.94 2.11 2.85
N ASP A 111 -12.41 3.23 3.40
CA ASP A 111 -11.55 4.41 3.68
C ASP A 111 -10.50 4.14 4.78
N LEU A 112 -10.74 3.19 5.68
CA LEU A 112 -9.82 2.81 6.75
C LEU A 112 -8.82 1.75 6.29
N TYR A 113 -9.18 0.88 5.37
CA TYR A 113 -8.30 -0.18 4.85
C TYR A 113 -8.44 -0.37 3.33
N PRO A 114 -8.07 0.65 2.52
CA PRO A 114 -8.30 0.61 1.09
C PRO A 114 -7.52 -0.52 0.42
N THR A 115 -8.24 -1.32 -0.37
CA THR A 115 -7.66 -2.34 -1.24
C THR A 115 -7.88 -1.99 -2.70
N TYR A 116 -9.01 -1.34 -2.99
CA TYR A 116 -9.41 -0.97 -4.34
C TYR A 116 -9.72 0.51 -4.44
N LEU A 117 -9.30 1.11 -5.57
CA LEU A 117 -9.79 2.40 -6.05
C LEU A 117 -10.89 2.14 -7.07
N GLU A 118 -12.04 2.77 -6.85
CA GLU A 118 -13.19 2.71 -7.74
C GLU A 118 -13.36 4.06 -8.43
N LEU A 119 -13.39 4.06 -9.76
CA LEU A 119 -13.71 5.22 -10.59
C LEU A 119 -15.06 4.99 -11.24
N MET A 120 -16.04 5.84 -10.91
CA MET A 120 -17.41 5.70 -11.34
C MET A 120 -17.79 6.82 -12.30
N THR A 121 -18.36 6.43 -13.43
CA THR A 121 -18.92 7.31 -14.46
C THR A 121 -20.41 6.99 -14.65
N ASP A 122 -21.12 7.78 -15.46
CA ASP A 122 -22.57 7.60 -15.68
C ASP A 122 -22.99 6.23 -16.26
N GLY A 123 -22.05 5.43 -16.79
CA GLY A 123 -22.35 4.14 -17.41
C GLY A 123 -21.36 3.01 -17.15
N ASP A 124 -20.26 3.25 -16.43
CA ASP A 124 -19.23 2.26 -16.17
C ASP A 124 -18.52 2.52 -14.83
N SER A 125 -17.97 1.46 -14.24
CA SER A 125 -17.14 1.53 -13.04
C SER A 125 -15.84 0.76 -13.27
N LEU A 126 -14.72 1.44 -13.03
CA LEU A 126 -13.38 0.90 -13.14
C LEU A 126 -12.82 0.64 -11.74
N VAL A 127 -12.29 -0.55 -11.51
CA VAL A 127 -11.76 -0.97 -10.21
C VAL A 127 -10.28 -1.33 -10.34
N TYR A 128 -9.44 -0.66 -9.56
CA TYR A 128 -7.99 -0.82 -9.56
C TYR A 128 -7.49 -1.30 -8.20
N ASN A 129 -6.58 -2.28 -8.18
CA ASN A 129 -5.92 -2.69 -6.94
C ASN A 129 -4.82 -1.68 -6.58
N LEU A 130 -4.84 -1.15 -5.36
CA LEU A 130 -3.94 -0.07 -4.95
C LEU A 130 -2.53 -0.54 -4.57
N GLY A 131 -2.35 -1.80 -4.16
CA GLY A 131 -1.08 -2.34 -3.66
C GLY A 131 -0.57 -1.71 -2.34
N GLY A 132 -0.92 -0.46 -2.06
CA GLY A 132 -0.64 0.32 -0.86
C GLY A 132 -1.15 1.76 -1.00
N MET A 133 -1.35 2.42 0.13
CA MET A 133 -1.83 3.81 0.16
C MET A 133 -0.68 4.81 0.15
N VAL A 134 -0.90 5.91 -0.57
CA VAL A 134 -0.03 7.08 -0.59
C VAL A 134 -0.35 7.94 0.63
N ARG A 135 0.66 8.55 1.23
CA ARG A 135 0.52 9.42 2.40
C ARG A 135 0.79 10.86 2.00
N GLU A 136 0.13 11.82 2.65
CA GLU A 136 0.31 13.25 2.37
C GLU A 136 1.77 13.73 2.45
N PHE A 137 2.60 13.06 3.25
CA PHE A 137 4.00 13.38 3.45
C PHE A 137 4.97 12.53 2.62
N ASP A 138 4.49 11.67 1.72
CA ASP A 138 5.35 10.92 0.79
C ASP A 138 5.83 11.78 -0.40
N GLN A 139 5.17 12.90 -0.68
CA GLN A 139 5.45 13.77 -1.83
C GLN A 139 6.47 14.90 -1.53
N SER A 140 7.13 14.87 -0.37
CA SER A 140 8.13 15.88 0.06
C SER A 140 9.57 15.55 -0.37
#